data_AF-A0A6A2ZB08-F1
#
_entry.id   AF-A0A6A2ZB08-F1
#
_cell.length_a   1.000
_cell.length_b   1.000
_cell.length_c   1.000
_cell.angle_alpha   90.00
_cell.angle_beta   90.00
_cell.angle_gamma   90.00
#
_symmetry.space_group_name_H-M   'P 1'
#
loop_
_entity.id
_entity.type
_entity.pdbx_description
1 polymer ?
#
loop_
_entity_poly.entity_id
_entity_poly.type
_entity_poly.pdbx_seq_one_letter_code
_entity_poly.pdbx_strand_id
1 'polypeptide(L)'
;MQLKKHLVTASYVDNAMSMMDEKAKNAGITILGEMGLDPGIDHMMAMKMINQAHLKKGKIKSFTSYCGGIPSPAAANNPLAYKFSWYPAGAIRAGQNPATYKSQGETVHVNGNDLYDSAVKFRIPDLPAFALECLPNRFSEIMATLARIGLFNDETHPLLQHENRPTFRNFLCELLKFHTNGMDEAPVGEKLITERIVELGHCKERGVAVKAAKTILFLGLNEQTEIPVSCQSAFAVICHRMEERLTYSDTEQDMVLLHHEVEVEFPDSKQTEHHSVTLLEFGKAKNGKMTSAMALTVGVPAAIGALLLLVNKIKTRGVLRPIVPEVYIPALDIVQAYGIKLMEKAE
;
A
#
# COMPACT_ATOMS: atom_id res chain seq x y z
N MET A 1 0.96 7.84 28.88
CA MET A 1 0.41 8.84 29.81
C MET A 1 0.77 8.58 31.27
N GLN A 2 0.35 7.45 31.88
CA GLN A 2 0.67 7.14 33.29
C GLN A 2 2.17 7.21 33.60
N LEU A 3 3.02 6.68 32.71
CA LEU A 3 4.48 6.69 32.85
C LEU A 3 5.15 8.03 32.50
N LYS A 4 4.37 9.05 32.08
CA LYS A 4 4.86 10.35 31.59
C LYS A 4 6.01 10.24 30.56
N LYS A 5 5.87 9.29 29.62
CA LYS A 5 6.79 9.09 28.49
C LYS A 5 6.14 9.53 27.19
N HIS A 6 6.96 10.08 26.30
CA HIS A 6 6.59 10.35 24.92
C HIS A 6 6.36 9.05 24.14
N LEU A 7 5.66 9.15 23.02
CA LEU A 7 5.39 8.04 22.10
C LEU A 7 5.65 8.51 20.66
N VAL A 8 6.22 7.64 19.83
CA VAL A 8 6.31 7.83 18.38
C VAL A 8 5.70 6.62 17.70
N THR A 9 4.87 6.84 16.67
CA THR A 9 4.30 5.77 15.84
C THR A 9 4.38 6.13 14.36
N ALA A 10 4.46 5.11 13.51
CA ALA A 10 4.38 5.24 12.04
C ALA A 10 2.96 4.96 11.52
N SER A 11 1.95 5.09 12.39
CA SER A 11 0.56 4.77 12.09
C SER A 11 -0.28 6.04 12.05
N TYR A 12 -1.40 5.98 11.33
CA TYR A 12 -2.41 7.03 11.31
C TYR A 12 -2.84 7.43 12.73
N VAL A 13 -3.00 8.73 12.95
CA VAL A 13 -3.65 9.25 14.15
C VAL A 13 -5.15 9.16 13.95
N ASP A 14 -5.76 8.11 14.48
CA ASP A 14 -7.21 7.93 14.42
C ASP A 14 -7.96 8.85 15.40
N ASN A 15 -9.29 8.79 15.38
CA ASN A 15 -10.13 9.59 16.27
C ASN A 15 -9.86 9.27 17.76
N ALA A 16 -9.61 8.01 18.09
CA ALA A 16 -9.36 7.59 19.48
C ALA A 16 -8.06 8.19 20.00
N MET A 17 -6.99 8.17 19.19
CA MET A 17 -5.71 8.79 19.49
C MET A 17 -5.82 10.31 19.55
N SER A 18 -6.54 10.93 18.61
CA SER A 18 -6.80 12.39 18.61
C SER A 18 -7.47 12.86 19.91
N MET A 19 -8.43 12.10 20.44
CA MET A 19 -9.10 12.39 21.72
C MET A 19 -8.17 12.33 22.94
N MET A 20 -6.93 11.84 22.80
CA MET A 20 -5.94 11.81 23.88
C MET A 20 -5.14 13.11 23.99
N ASP A 21 -5.33 14.08 23.08
CA ASP A 21 -4.51 15.30 22.99
C ASP A 21 -4.45 16.09 24.31
N GLU A 22 -5.60 16.46 24.89
CA GLU A 22 -5.65 17.18 26.17
C GLU A 22 -5.03 16.37 27.32
N LYS A 23 -5.23 15.06 27.34
CA LYS A 23 -4.61 14.20 28.36
C LYS A 23 -3.09 14.14 28.20
N ALA A 24 -2.58 14.11 26.97
CA ALA A 24 -1.15 14.13 26.66
C ALA A 24 -0.52 15.48 27.04
N LYS A 25 -1.17 16.60 26.71
CA LYS A 25 -0.78 17.95 27.14
C LYS A 25 -0.69 18.06 28.66
N ASN A 26 -1.74 17.65 29.38
CA ASN A 26 -1.79 17.68 30.84
C ASN A 26 -0.71 16.78 31.49
N ALA A 27 -0.36 15.68 30.85
CA ALA A 27 0.74 14.82 31.28
C ALA A 27 2.14 15.35 30.89
N GLY A 28 2.23 16.45 30.16
CA GLY A 28 3.48 17.05 29.68
C GLY A 28 4.19 16.21 28.63
N ILE A 29 3.46 15.37 27.89
CA ILE A 29 4.04 14.46 26.89
C ILE A 29 3.59 14.79 25.47
N THR A 30 4.39 14.37 24.50
CA THR A 30 4.06 14.35 23.09
C THR A 30 3.79 12.91 22.63
N ILE A 31 2.71 12.71 21.90
CA ILE A 31 2.42 11.51 21.09
C ILE A 31 2.58 11.94 19.65
N LEU A 32 3.66 11.52 18.99
CA LEU A 32 3.96 11.87 17.62
C LEU A 32 3.58 10.69 16.70
N GLY A 33 2.44 10.80 16.05
CA GLY A 33 1.97 9.80 15.09
C GLY A 33 2.46 10.07 13.67
N GLU A 34 2.13 9.16 12.76
CA GLU A 34 2.36 9.31 11.32
C GLU A 34 3.83 9.58 10.96
N MET A 35 4.80 9.03 11.68
CA MET A 35 6.23 9.15 11.35
C MET A 35 6.71 7.94 10.53
N GLY A 36 6.08 7.65 9.41
CA GLY A 36 6.46 6.57 8.48
C GLY A 36 6.77 7.07 7.07
N LEU A 37 6.46 6.25 6.06
CA LEU A 37 6.50 6.62 4.65
C LEU A 37 5.20 7.33 4.24
N ASP A 38 4.10 6.60 4.38
CA ASP A 38 2.73 7.00 4.07
C ASP A 38 1.81 6.27 5.06
N PRO A 39 1.43 6.90 6.18
CA PRO A 39 1.61 8.32 6.48
C PRO A 39 2.98 8.65 7.11
N GLY A 40 3.60 9.74 6.63
CA GLY A 40 4.80 10.37 7.17
C GLY A 40 5.55 11.24 6.18
N ILE A 41 6.50 10.66 5.42
CA ILE A 41 7.28 11.42 4.43
C ILE A 41 6.35 12.12 3.42
N ASP A 42 5.23 11.49 3.06
CA ASP A 42 4.18 12.10 2.22
C ASP A 42 3.65 13.42 2.85
N HIS A 43 3.27 13.41 4.12
CA HIS A 43 2.78 14.61 4.80
C HIS A 43 3.85 15.70 4.87
N MET A 44 5.09 15.30 5.16
CA MET A 44 6.21 16.24 5.25
C MET A 44 6.48 16.91 3.90
N MET A 45 6.56 16.12 2.82
CA MET A 45 6.74 16.62 1.46
C MET A 45 5.58 17.52 1.03
N ALA A 46 4.33 17.09 1.26
CA ALA A 46 3.14 17.85 0.91
C ALA A 46 3.12 19.21 1.62
N MET A 47 3.33 19.22 2.94
CA MET A 47 3.31 20.47 3.71
C MET A 47 4.47 21.40 3.37
N LYS A 48 5.65 20.88 2.99
CA LYS A 48 6.75 21.70 2.47
C LYS A 48 6.31 22.45 1.22
N MET A 49 5.73 21.76 0.24
CA MET A 49 5.25 22.38 -1.02
C MET A 49 4.13 23.40 -0.76
N ILE A 50 3.12 23.01 0.02
CA ILE A 50 1.95 23.86 0.32
C ILE A 50 2.39 25.14 1.04
N ASN A 51 3.25 25.01 2.06
CA ASN A 51 3.70 26.17 2.83
C ASN A 51 4.60 27.09 1.98
N GLN A 52 5.46 26.55 1.12
CA GLN A 52 6.26 27.36 0.19
C GLN A 52 5.40 28.14 -0.80
N ALA A 53 4.36 27.52 -1.36
CA ALA A 53 3.40 28.17 -2.23
C ALA A 53 2.68 29.32 -1.50
N HIS A 54 2.15 29.04 -0.29
CA HIS A 54 1.45 30.05 0.51
C HIS A 54 2.35 31.22 0.94
N LEU A 55 3.63 30.97 1.26
CA LEU A 55 4.61 32.02 1.59
C LEU A 55 4.81 33.01 0.43
N LYS A 56 4.69 32.51 -0.81
CA LYS A 56 4.72 33.32 -2.04
C LYS A 56 3.33 33.82 -2.47
N LYS A 57 2.32 33.73 -1.59
CA LYS A 57 0.90 34.08 -1.86
C LYS A 57 0.24 33.28 -2.99
N GLY A 58 0.81 32.13 -3.34
CA GLY A 58 0.20 31.19 -4.29
C GLY A 58 -1.03 30.51 -3.67
N LYS A 59 -1.96 30.08 -4.53
CA LYS A 59 -3.15 29.30 -4.16
C LYS A 59 -3.04 27.91 -4.77
N ILE A 60 -3.19 26.88 -3.95
CA ILE A 60 -3.20 25.49 -4.41
C ILE A 60 -4.48 25.23 -5.21
N LYS A 61 -4.34 24.84 -6.47
CA LYS A 61 -5.46 24.52 -7.39
C LYS A 61 -5.76 23.04 -7.42
N SER A 62 -4.70 22.23 -7.49
CA SER A 62 -4.77 20.79 -7.44
C SER A 62 -3.60 20.25 -6.63
N PHE A 63 -3.81 19.12 -5.97
CA PHE A 63 -2.78 18.38 -5.27
C PHE A 63 -3.08 16.90 -5.46
N THR A 64 -2.10 16.17 -5.96
CA THR A 64 -2.19 14.73 -6.15
C THR A 64 -1.00 14.05 -5.50
N SER A 65 -1.25 12.95 -4.80
CA SER A 65 -0.21 12.17 -4.13
C SER A 65 -0.36 10.69 -4.46
N TYR A 66 0.76 10.07 -4.82
CA TYR A 66 0.85 8.66 -5.16
C TYR A 66 1.98 8.04 -4.35
N CYS A 67 1.71 6.92 -3.68
CA CYS A 67 2.72 6.12 -2.99
C CYS A 67 2.59 4.64 -3.35
N GLY A 68 3.72 3.95 -3.43
CA GLY A 68 3.74 2.50 -3.66
C GLY A 68 5.04 1.86 -3.20
N GLY A 69 4.93 0.85 -2.34
CA GLY A 69 5.97 -0.15 -2.12
C GLY A 69 5.76 -1.32 -3.08
N ILE A 70 6.65 -1.48 -4.04
CA ILE A 70 6.56 -2.45 -5.13
C ILE A 70 7.90 -3.15 -5.35
N PRO A 71 7.94 -4.31 -6.02
CA PRO A 71 9.23 -4.89 -6.43
C PRO A 71 9.99 -3.94 -7.33
N SER A 72 11.33 -4.00 -7.29
CA SER A 72 12.14 -3.43 -8.37
C SER A 72 11.73 -4.04 -9.71
N PRO A 73 11.96 -3.35 -10.86
CA PRO A 73 11.60 -3.91 -12.17
C PRO A 73 12.18 -5.30 -12.44
N ALA A 74 13.38 -5.60 -11.93
CA ALA A 74 14.01 -6.91 -12.04
C ALA A 74 13.34 -7.99 -11.17
N ALA A 75 12.77 -7.61 -10.02
CA ALA A 75 12.07 -8.50 -9.09
C ALA A 75 10.57 -8.64 -9.38
N ALA A 76 10.00 -7.86 -10.31
CA ALA A 76 8.61 -7.93 -10.74
C ALA A 76 8.36 -9.12 -11.71
N ASN A 77 8.79 -10.32 -11.30
CA ASN A 77 8.94 -11.52 -12.14
C ASN A 77 7.84 -12.57 -11.96
N ASN A 78 6.66 -12.16 -11.49
CA ASN A 78 5.51 -13.05 -11.24
C ASN A 78 4.22 -12.49 -11.90
N PRO A 79 3.13 -13.29 -12.00
CA PRO A 79 1.90 -12.88 -12.68
C PRO A 79 1.24 -11.59 -12.15
N LEU A 80 1.45 -11.27 -10.87
CA LEU A 80 0.94 -10.05 -10.23
C LEU A 80 1.89 -8.86 -10.37
N ALA A 81 3.14 -9.09 -10.80
CA ALA A 81 4.22 -8.10 -10.75
C ALA A 81 4.37 -7.45 -9.36
N TYR A 82 4.03 -8.20 -8.30
CA TYR A 82 3.99 -7.71 -6.92
C TYR A 82 4.61 -8.72 -5.96
N LYS A 83 5.22 -8.23 -4.88
CA LYS A 83 5.77 -9.05 -3.80
C LYS A 83 5.56 -8.34 -2.48
N PHE A 84 5.29 -9.12 -1.44
CA PHE A 84 5.03 -8.62 -0.11
C PHE A 84 6.34 -8.51 0.68
N SER A 85 6.61 -7.31 1.21
CA SER A 85 7.67 -7.06 2.20
C SER A 85 7.13 -7.04 3.63
N TRP A 86 5.85 -7.37 3.81
CA TRP A 86 5.07 -7.33 5.04
C TRP A 86 3.82 -8.22 4.92
N TYR A 87 3.07 -8.43 6.00
CA TYR A 87 1.93 -9.36 6.01
C TYR A 87 0.83 -8.98 4.99
N PRO A 88 0.45 -9.84 4.02
CA PRO A 88 -0.42 -9.48 2.90
C PRO A 88 -1.78 -8.87 3.26
N ALA A 89 -2.34 -9.25 4.40
CA ALA A 89 -3.72 -8.90 4.76
C ALA A 89 -4.00 -7.40 4.76
N GLY A 90 -3.06 -6.58 5.27
CA GLY A 90 -3.31 -5.14 5.31
C GLY A 90 -3.34 -4.52 3.91
N ALA A 91 -2.60 -5.09 2.94
CA ALA A 91 -2.56 -4.54 1.58
C ALA A 91 -3.84 -4.88 0.83
N ILE A 92 -4.31 -6.12 1.00
CA ILE A 92 -5.56 -6.58 0.41
C ILE A 92 -6.73 -5.80 0.99
N ARG A 93 -6.79 -5.62 2.33
CA ARG A 93 -7.83 -4.82 2.99
C ARG A 93 -7.78 -3.36 2.58
N ALA A 94 -6.58 -2.77 2.44
CA ALA A 94 -6.45 -1.40 1.93
C ALA A 94 -7.04 -1.26 0.52
N GLY A 95 -6.88 -2.28 -0.33
CA GLY A 95 -7.50 -2.35 -1.66
C GLY A 95 -9.03 -2.54 -1.66
N GLN A 96 -9.65 -2.67 -0.50
CA GLN A 96 -11.11 -2.78 -0.33
C GLN A 96 -11.69 -1.62 0.52
N ASN A 97 -10.87 -0.63 0.89
CA ASN A 97 -11.37 0.53 1.63
C ASN A 97 -12.13 1.47 0.69
N PRO A 98 -13.27 2.03 1.10
CA PRO A 98 -13.92 3.07 0.31
C PRO A 98 -13.00 4.29 0.19
N ALA A 99 -12.99 4.91 -0.98
CA ALA A 99 -12.20 6.11 -1.25
C ALA A 99 -13.12 7.30 -1.53
N THR A 100 -12.71 8.49 -1.10
CA THR A 100 -13.39 9.74 -1.42
C THR A 100 -12.33 10.79 -1.74
N TYR A 101 -12.43 11.40 -2.91
CA TYR A 101 -11.49 12.40 -3.38
C TYR A 101 -12.20 13.50 -4.16
N LYS A 102 -11.54 14.64 -4.36
CA LYS A 102 -12.05 15.70 -5.23
C LYS A 102 -11.39 15.60 -6.60
N SER A 103 -12.19 15.67 -7.65
CA SER A 103 -11.72 15.73 -9.03
C SER A 103 -12.53 16.76 -9.81
N GLN A 104 -11.86 17.67 -10.51
CA GLN A 104 -12.51 18.74 -11.28
C GLN A 104 -13.55 19.57 -10.48
N GLY A 105 -13.32 19.74 -9.17
CA GLY A 105 -14.22 20.46 -8.27
C GLY A 105 -15.37 19.63 -7.70
N GLU A 106 -15.59 18.42 -8.19
CA GLU A 106 -16.62 17.50 -7.71
C GLU A 106 -16.07 16.51 -6.69
N THR A 107 -16.92 16.07 -5.76
CA THR A 107 -16.56 15.00 -4.82
C THR A 107 -16.90 13.66 -5.44
N VAL A 108 -15.88 12.82 -5.64
CA VAL A 108 -16.02 11.46 -6.17
C VAL A 108 -15.96 10.47 -5.02
N HIS A 109 -16.92 9.57 -4.96
CA HIS A 109 -16.98 8.47 -4.00
C HIS A 109 -16.80 7.15 -4.74
N VAL A 110 -15.88 6.32 -4.27
CA VAL A 110 -15.64 4.96 -4.78
C VAL A 110 -15.90 3.98 -3.64
N ASN A 111 -16.82 3.04 -3.86
CA ASN A 111 -17.08 2.00 -2.87
C ASN A 111 -15.88 1.06 -2.78
N GLY A 112 -15.66 0.48 -1.61
CA GLY A 112 -14.55 -0.44 -1.39
C GLY A 112 -14.51 -1.63 -2.36
N ASN A 113 -15.68 -2.19 -2.69
CA ASN A 113 -15.80 -3.30 -3.64
C ASN A 113 -15.44 -2.92 -5.09
N ASP A 114 -15.51 -1.63 -5.42
CA ASP A 114 -15.27 -1.09 -6.76
C ASP A 114 -13.86 -0.50 -6.90
N LEU A 115 -13.08 -0.43 -5.80
CA LEU A 115 -11.80 0.29 -5.78
C LEU A 115 -10.80 -0.27 -6.79
N TYR A 116 -10.67 -1.60 -6.86
CA TYR A 116 -9.81 -2.24 -7.86
C TYR A 116 -10.29 -2.00 -9.31
N ASP A 117 -11.59 -1.85 -9.54
CA ASP A 117 -12.16 -1.54 -10.86
C ASP A 117 -11.96 -0.07 -11.26
N SER A 118 -11.67 0.83 -10.30
CA SER A 118 -11.44 2.27 -10.55
C SER A 118 -10.00 2.64 -10.93
N ALA A 119 -9.10 1.65 -11.02
CA ALA A 119 -7.68 1.83 -11.31
C ALA A 119 -7.43 2.56 -12.65
N VAL A 120 -6.48 3.51 -12.66
CA VAL A 120 -6.11 4.28 -13.86
C VAL A 120 -4.61 4.19 -14.15
N LYS A 121 -4.27 4.16 -15.44
CA LYS A 121 -2.85 4.17 -15.84
C LYS A 121 -2.23 5.52 -15.51
N PHE A 122 -1.01 5.51 -14.98
CA PHE A 122 -0.34 6.73 -14.50
C PHE A 122 1.14 6.69 -14.82
N ARG A 123 1.59 7.55 -15.75
CA ARG A 123 3.02 7.64 -16.07
C ARG A 123 3.61 8.88 -15.44
N ILE A 124 4.71 8.71 -14.72
CA ILE A 124 5.56 9.82 -14.32
C ILE A 124 6.52 10.10 -15.49
N PRO A 125 6.46 11.27 -16.14
CA PRO A 125 7.25 11.57 -17.34
C PRO A 125 8.76 11.40 -17.13
N ASP A 126 9.26 11.73 -15.94
CA ASP A 126 10.67 11.65 -15.57
C ASP A 126 11.12 10.21 -15.21
N LEU A 127 10.17 9.28 -15.12
CA LEU A 127 10.40 7.86 -14.87
C LEU A 127 9.74 7.01 -15.98
N PRO A 128 10.04 7.25 -17.28
CA PRO A 128 9.31 6.66 -18.40
C PRO A 128 9.54 5.15 -18.53
N ALA A 129 10.65 4.65 -17.97
CA ALA A 129 10.97 3.23 -17.90
C ALA A 129 10.10 2.47 -16.89
N PHE A 130 9.47 3.18 -15.95
CA PHE A 130 8.58 2.56 -14.97
C PHE A 130 7.15 2.59 -15.52
N ALA A 131 6.61 1.40 -15.81
CA ALA A 131 5.20 1.22 -16.13
C ALA A 131 4.38 1.28 -14.82
N LEU A 132 4.27 2.49 -14.26
CA LEU A 132 3.51 2.79 -13.04
C LEU A 132 2.05 3.04 -13.39
N GLU A 133 1.18 2.86 -12.40
CA GLU A 133 -0.27 3.02 -12.53
C GLU A 133 -0.84 3.43 -11.15
N CYS A 134 -1.84 4.33 -11.11
CA CYS A 134 -2.45 4.79 -9.87
C CYS A 134 -3.54 3.80 -9.47
N LEU A 135 -3.19 2.97 -8.48
CA LEU A 135 -3.70 1.62 -8.26
C LEU A 135 -3.46 0.74 -9.51
N PRO A 136 -2.62 -0.30 -9.41
CA PRO A 136 -2.00 -0.90 -10.59
C PRO A 136 -3.02 -1.54 -11.53
N ASN A 137 -3.02 -1.19 -12.82
CA ASN A 137 -3.69 -1.97 -13.84
C ASN A 137 -2.95 -3.32 -14.00
N ARG A 138 -3.62 -4.35 -14.51
CA ARG A 138 -3.25 -5.77 -14.36
C ARG A 138 -3.32 -6.32 -12.93
N PHE A 139 -2.65 -5.74 -11.93
CA PHE A 139 -2.76 -6.24 -10.54
C PHE A 139 -4.18 -6.01 -10.02
N SER A 140 -4.75 -4.81 -10.18
CA SER A 140 -6.10 -4.51 -9.68
C SER A 140 -7.17 -5.32 -10.40
N GLU A 141 -7.05 -5.53 -11.72
CA GLU A 141 -7.97 -6.40 -12.47
C GLU A 141 -7.92 -7.86 -11.97
N ILE A 142 -6.71 -8.37 -11.69
CA ILE A 142 -6.52 -9.70 -11.11
C ILE A 142 -7.11 -9.74 -9.70
N MET A 143 -6.78 -8.77 -8.83
CA MET A 143 -7.27 -8.71 -7.45
C MET A 143 -8.78 -8.56 -7.38
N ALA A 144 -9.41 -7.76 -8.25
CA ALA A 144 -10.86 -7.69 -8.41
C ALA A 144 -11.46 -9.05 -8.78
N THR A 145 -10.80 -9.78 -9.69
CA THR A 145 -11.22 -11.14 -10.07
C THR A 145 -11.11 -12.10 -8.88
N LEU A 146 -10.00 -12.08 -8.13
CA LEU A 146 -9.81 -12.90 -6.92
C LEU A 146 -10.85 -12.57 -5.84
N ALA A 147 -11.17 -11.28 -5.67
CA ALA A 147 -12.22 -10.82 -4.75
C ALA A 147 -13.59 -11.42 -5.14
N ARG A 148 -13.94 -11.37 -6.44
CA ARG A 148 -15.22 -11.90 -6.96
C ARG A 148 -15.33 -13.42 -6.91
N ILE A 149 -14.21 -14.14 -6.99
CA ILE A 149 -14.15 -15.59 -6.72
C ILE A 149 -14.47 -15.89 -5.24
N GLY A 150 -14.35 -14.90 -4.35
CA GLY A 150 -14.62 -15.05 -2.92
C GLY A 150 -13.35 -15.27 -2.08
N LEU A 151 -12.16 -15.17 -2.68
CA LEU A 151 -10.89 -15.35 -1.96
C LEU A 151 -10.64 -14.28 -0.88
N PHE A 152 -11.33 -13.14 -0.95
CA PHE A 152 -11.21 -12.08 0.06
C PHE A 152 -12.31 -12.12 1.13
N ASN A 153 -13.11 -13.20 1.18
CA ASN A 153 -14.08 -13.37 2.23
C ASN A 153 -13.38 -13.77 3.56
N ASP A 154 -13.55 -12.95 4.59
CA ASP A 154 -12.97 -13.16 5.92
C ASP A 154 -13.90 -13.90 6.90
N GLU A 155 -15.12 -14.24 6.47
CA GLU A 155 -16.01 -15.10 7.24
C GLU A 155 -15.46 -16.52 7.35
N THR A 156 -15.72 -17.16 8.49
CA THR A 156 -15.30 -18.54 8.70
C THR A 156 -16.00 -19.46 7.71
N HIS A 157 -15.22 -20.27 6.98
CA HIS A 157 -15.78 -21.15 5.96
C HIS A 157 -16.09 -22.55 6.53
N PRO A 158 -17.28 -23.14 6.32
CA PRO A 158 -17.63 -24.46 6.88
C PRO A 158 -16.62 -25.57 6.56
N LEU A 159 -16.15 -25.65 5.29
CA LEU A 159 -15.10 -26.61 4.90
C LEU A 159 -13.78 -26.46 5.68
N LEU A 160 -13.50 -25.28 6.23
CA LEU A 160 -12.32 -24.98 7.03
C LEU A 160 -12.58 -25.12 8.54
N GLN A 161 -13.71 -25.68 8.97
CA GLN A 161 -13.98 -25.96 10.39
C GLN A 161 -13.84 -27.45 10.74
N HIS A 162 -13.79 -28.34 9.74
CA HIS A 162 -13.69 -29.79 9.97
C HIS A 162 -12.29 -30.22 10.42
N GLU A 163 -12.23 -31.33 11.17
CA GLU A 163 -10.97 -32.00 11.56
C GLU A 163 -10.20 -32.48 10.32
N ASN A 164 -10.90 -33.00 9.31
CA ASN A 164 -10.32 -33.32 8.01
C ASN A 164 -10.22 -32.06 7.15
N ARG A 165 -9.01 -31.57 6.94
CA ARG A 165 -8.74 -30.34 6.19
C ARG A 165 -8.88 -30.56 4.69
N PRO A 166 -9.53 -29.66 3.94
CA PRO A 166 -9.51 -29.73 2.49
C PRO A 166 -8.10 -29.41 1.96
N THR A 167 -7.78 -29.96 0.80
CA THR A 167 -6.61 -29.51 0.04
C THR A 167 -6.87 -28.13 -0.56
N PHE A 168 -5.80 -27.40 -0.90
CA PHE A 168 -5.95 -26.12 -1.61
C PHE A 168 -6.76 -26.30 -2.90
N ARG A 169 -6.50 -27.36 -3.66
CA ARG A 169 -7.26 -27.70 -4.87
C ARG A 169 -8.75 -27.88 -4.58
N ASN A 170 -9.10 -28.68 -3.57
CA ASN A 170 -10.51 -28.95 -3.26
C ASN A 170 -11.23 -27.67 -2.83
N PHE A 171 -10.56 -26.82 -2.06
CA PHE A 171 -11.10 -25.52 -1.66
C PHE A 171 -11.23 -24.54 -2.84
N LEU A 172 -10.25 -24.51 -3.76
CA LEU A 172 -10.34 -23.74 -5.00
C LEU A 172 -11.52 -24.22 -5.86
N CYS A 173 -11.74 -25.54 -5.93
CA CYS A 173 -12.85 -26.12 -6.67
C CYS A 173 -14.22 -25.73 -6.11
N GLU A 174 -14.34 -25.67 -4.78
CA GLU A 174 -15.53 -25.16 -4.10
C GLU A 174 -15.80 -23.70 -4.50
N LEU A 175 -14.79 -22.83 -4.38
CA LEU A 175 -14.92 -21.40 -4.70
C LEU A 175 -15.30 -21.17 -6.17
N LEU A 176 -14.74 -21.98 -7.08
CA LEU A 176 -15.05 -21.94 -8.51
C LEU A 176 -16.28 -22.77 -8.89
N LYS A 177 -16.98 -23.38 -7.93
CA LYS A 177 -18.20 -24.17 -8.13
C LYS A 177 -18.03 -25.26 -9.21
N PHE A 178 -16.92 -26.00 -9.18
CA PHE A 178 -16.76 -27.16 -10.05
C PHE A 178 -17.68 -28.29 -9.59
N HIS A 179 -18.36 -28.94 -10.54
CA HIS A 179 -19.17 -30.12 -10.24
C HIS A 179 -18.26 -31.36 -10.11
N THR A 180 -18.31 -32.00 -8.94
CA THR A 180 -17.38 -33.06 -8.50
C THR A 180 -17.55 -34.41 -9.20
N ASN A 181 -18.48 -34.56 -10.15
CA ASN A 181 -18.67 -35.82 -10.85
C ASN A 181 -17.51 -36.07 -11.86
N GLY A 182 -16.37 -36.57 -11.36
CA GLY A 182 -15.26 -37.09 -12.17
C GLY A 182 -13.97 -36.25 -12.19
N MET A 183 -13.82 -35.23 -11.34
CA MET A 183 -12.60 -34.40 -11.28
C MET A 183 -11.55 -34.85 -10.26
N ASP A 184 -11.79 -35.92 -9.50
CA ASP A 184 -10.90 -36.33 -8.40
C ASP A 184 -9.46 -36.69 -8.86
N GLU A 185 -9.26 -36.99 -10.14
CA GLU A 185 -7.94 -37.37 -10.69
C GLU A 185 -7.35 -36.37 -11.69
N ALA A 186 -8.15 -35.47 -12.27
CA ALA A 186 -7.68 -34.56 -13.33
C ALA A 186 -7.03 -33.29 -12.74
N PRO A 187 -5.85 -32.85 -13.25
CA PRO A 187 -5.23 -31.62 -12.80
C PRO A 187 -6.08 -30.40 -13.22
N VAL A 188 -6.40 -29.54 -12.25
CA VAL A 188 -7.03 -28.24 -12.49
C VAL A 188 -6.00 -27.28 -13.08
N GLY A 189 -5.96 -27.22 -14.41
CA GLY A 189 -5.01 -26.40 -15.18
C GLY A 189 -5.53 -25.00 -15.54
N GLU A 190 -4.64 -24.18 -16.10
CA GLU A 190 -4.90 -22.76 -16.43
C GLU A 190 -6.16 -22.58 -17.29
N LYS A 191 -6.31 -23.41 -18.33
CA LYS A 191 -7.44 -23.34 -19.27
C LYS A 191 -8.78 -23.53 -18.57
N LEU A 192 -8.88 -24.55 -17.72
CA LEU A 192 -10.11 -24.88 -17.00
C LEU A 192 -10.48 -23.78 -15.99
N ILE A 193 -9.50 -23.26 -15.24
CA ILE A 193 -9.71 -22.13 -14.33
C ILE A 193 -10.17 -20.89 -15.10
N THR A 194 -9.52 -20.60 -16.24
CA THR A 194 -9.86 -19.46 -17.10
C THR A 194 -11.30 -19.54 -17.59
N GLU A 195 -11.70 -20.69 -18.14
CA GLU A 195 -13.06 -20.92 -18.64
C GLU A 195 -14.07 -20.74 -17.51
N ARG A 196 -13.77 -21.28 -16.33
CA ARG A 196 -14.68 -21.16 -15.19
C ARG A 196 -14.83 -19.74 -14.66
N ILE A 197 -13.75 -18.96 -14.59
CA ILE A 197 -13.79 -17.53 -14.23
C ILE A 197 -14.70 -16.75 -15.19
N VAL A 198 -14.63 -17.05 -16.49
CA VAL A 198 -15.45 -16.39 -17.51
C VAL A 198 -16.91 -16.80 -17.39
N GLU A 199 -17.21 -18.09 -17.23
CA GLU A 199 -18.57 -18.61 -17.06
C GLU A 199 -19.29 -18.01 -15.84
N LEU A 200 -18.56 -17.80 -14.74
CA LEU A 200 -19.10 -17.21 -13.52
C LEU A 200 -19.22 -15.67 -13.59
N GLY A 201 -18.78 -15.04 -14.69
CA GLY A 201 -18.84 -13.59 -14.86
C GLY A 201 -17.90 -12.82 -13.92
N HIS A 202 -16.83 -13.45 -13.42
CA HIS A 202 -15.93 -12.84 -12.45
C HIS A 202 -14.94 -11.83 -13.06
N CYS A 203 -14.88 -11.69 -14.38
CA CYS A 203 -14.05 -10.69 -15.07
C CYS A 203 -14.77 -10.09 -16.28
N LYS A 204 -14.35 -8.89 -16.70
CA LYS A 204 -14.88 -8.20 -17.89
C LYS A 204 -14.27 -8.72 -19.19
N GLU A 205 -13.01 -9.13 -19.17
CA GLU A 205 -12.26 -9.54 -20.35
C GLU A 205 -11.59 -10.90 -20.14
N ARG A 206 -11.60 -11.76 -21.18
CA ARG A 206 -10.94 -13.08 -21.13
C ARG A 206 -9.44 -12.98 -20.83
N GLY A 207 -8.77 -11.92 -21.27
CA GLY A 207 -7.36 -11.68 -20.96
C GLY A 207 -7.08 -11.53 -19.46
N VAL A 208 -8.02 -10.96 -18.71
CA VAL A 208 -7.94 -10.85 -17.24
C VAL A 208 -8.15 -12.22 -16.61
N ALA A 209 -9.12 -13.02 -17.07
CA ALA A 209 -9.31 -14.39 -16.58
C ALA A 209 -8.05 -15.24 -16.73
N VAL A 210 -7.35 -15.14 -17.87
CA VAL A 210 -6.09 -15.87 -18.10
C VAL A 210 -5.02 -15.46 -17.08
N LYS A 211 -4.85 -14.16 -16.82
CA LYS A 211 -3.88 -13.67 -15.83
C LYS A 211 -4.26 -14.09 -14.40
N ALA A 212 -5.55 -14.05 -14.06
CA ALA A 212 -6.04 -14.51 -12.77
C ALA A 212 -5.82 -16.02 -12.59
N ALA A 213 -6.11 -16.83 -13.61
CA ALA A 213 -5.81 -18.26 -13.60
C ALA A 213 -4.32 -18.55 -13.40
N LYS A 214 -3.44 -17.85 -14.13
CA LYS A 214 -1.98 -17.95 -13.93
C LYS A 214 -1.55 -17.57 -12.52
N THR A 215 -2.18 -16.55 -11.95
CA THR A 215 -1.94 -16.13 -10.56
C THR A 215 -2.37 -17.20 -9.56
N ILE A 216 -3.56 -17.78 -9.74
CA ILE A 216 -4.09 -18.86 -8.90
C ILE A 216 -3.14 -20.07 -8.90
N LEU A 217 -2.62 -20.44 -10.08
CA LEU A 217 -1.63 -21.52 -10.21
C LEU A 217 -0.29 -21.16 -9.57
N PHE A 218 0.21 -19.95 -9.80
CA PHE A 218 1.46 -19.47 -9.20
C PHE A 218 1.41 -19.47 -7.67
N LEU A 219 0.26 -19.13 -7.10
CA LEU A 219 0.02 -19.17 -5.65
C LEU A 219 -0.16 -20.59 -5.09
N GLY A 220 -0.13 -21.63 -5.93
CA GLY A 220 -0.29 -23.01 -5.50
C GLY A 220 -1.70 -23.37 -5.03
N LEU A 221 -2.72 -22.59 -5.41
CA LEU A 221 -4.10 -22.86 -4.99
C LEU A 221 -4.68 -24.12 -5.63
N ASN A 222 -4.01 -24.70 -6.63
CA ASN A 222 -4.36 -25.97 -7.26
C ASN A 222 -3.58 -27.18 -6.70
N GLU A 223 -2.74 -26.98 -5.68
CA GLU A 223 -1.95 -28.04 -5.05
C GLU A 223 -2.82 -28.96 -4.18
N GLN A 224 -2.39 -30.22 -4.04
CA GLN A 224 -3.07 -31.24 -3.21
C GLN A 224 -2.63 -31.24 -1.75
N THR A 225 -1.85 -30.24 -1.33
CA THR A 225 -1.48 -30.07 0.08
C THR A 225 -2.69 -29.60 0.89
N GLU A 226 -2.78 -30.03 2.15
CA GLU A 226 -3.85 -29.62 3.06
C GLU A 226 -3.72 -28.16 3.48
N ILE A 227 -4.85 -27.49 3.66
CA ILE A 227 -4.90 -26.12 4.17
C ILE A 227 -4.59 -26.13 5.69
N PRO A 228 -3.63 -25.30 6.16
CA PRO A 228 -3.30 -25.20 7.59
C PRO A 228 -4.52 -24.94 8.48
N VAL A 229 -4.50 -25.50 9.69
CA VAL A 229 -5.54 -25.29 10.72
C VAL A 229 -5.65 -23.83 11.18
N SER A 230 -4.60 -23.03 11.00
CA SER A 230 -4.62 -21.59 11.28
C SER A 230 -5.50 -20.81 10.30
N CYS A 231 -5.77 -21.35 9.10
CA CYS A 231 -6.63 -20.71 8.10
C CYS A 231 -8.09 -21.09 8.33
N GLN A 232 -8.89 -20.11 8.75
CA GLN A 232 -10.32 -20.30 9.07
C GLN A 232 -11.27 -19.68 8.03
N SER A 233 -10.76 -18.79 7.16
CA SER A 233 -11.51 -18.09 6.12
C SER A 233 -10.80 -18.18 4.78
N ALA A 234 -11.50 -17.90 3.67
CA ALA A 234 -10.88 -17.82 2.34
C ALA A 234 -9.78 -16.74 2.31
N PHE A 235 -10.01 -15.62 3.01
CA PHE A 235 -9.05 -14.54 3.19
C PHE A 235 -7.76 -15.02 3.89
N ALA A 236 -7.88 -15.84 4.95
CA ALA A 236 -6.71 -16.41 5.60
C ALA A 236 -5.94 -17.38 4.69
N VAL A 237 -6.63 -18.16 3.86
CA VAL A 237 -6.01 -19.08 2.89
C VAL A 237 -5.21 -18.32 1.84
N ILE A 238 -5.80 -17.27 1.23
CA ILE A 238 -5.09 -16.50 0.20
C ILE A 238 -3.92 -15.71 0.80
N CYS A 239 -4.06 -15.13 2.00
CA CYS A 239 -2.96 -14.44 2.68
C CYS A 239 -1.79 -15.40 2.94
N HIS A 240 -2.08 -16.60 3.43
CA HIS A 240 -1.06 -17.63 3.65
C HIS A 240 -0.29 -17.98 2.37
N ARG A 241 -1.00 -18.21 1.25
CA ARG A 241 -0.35 -18.51 -0.04
C ARG A 241 0.42 -17.33 -0.63
N MET A 242 -0.10 -16.12 -0.49
CA MET A 242 0.60 -14.92 -0.92
C MET A 242 1.87 -14.68 -0.11
N GLU A 243 1.85 -14.91 1.20
CA GLU A 243 3.03 -14.82 2.06
C GLU A 243 4.09 -15.85 1.68
N GLU A 244 3.68 -17.09 1.35
CA GLU A 244 4.60 -18.14 0.92
C GLU A 244 5.21 -17.88 -0.48
N ARG A 245 4.39 -17.45 -1.45
CA ARG A 245 4.75 -17.45 -2.89
C ARG A 245 5.16 -16.09 -3.45
N LEU A 246 4.78 -14.99 -2.80
CA LEU A 246 5.10 -13.62 -3.23
C LEU A 246 6.11 -12.95 -2.29
N THR A 247 7.01 -13.73 -1.69
CA THR A 247 8.13 -13.22 -0.91
C THR A 247 9.33 -12.85 -1.80
N TYR A 248 10.18 -11.96 -1.30
CA TYR A 248 11.46 -11.62 -1.94
C TYR A 248 12.50 -12.70 -1.64
N SER A 249 13.35 -13.02 -2.61
CA SER A 249 14.60 -13.73 -2.32
C SER A 249 15.63 -12.81 -1.69
N ASP A 250 16.70 -13.38 -1.14
CA ASP A 250 17.83 -12.62 -0.55
C ASP A 250 18.57 -11.71 -1.55
N THR A 251 18.37 -11.94 -2.85
CA THR A 251 19.02 -11.19 -3.94
C THR A 251 18.10 -10.17 -4.60
N GLU A 252 16.81 -10.21 -4.31
CA GLU A 252 15.83 -9.30 -4.91
C GLU A 252 15.69 -8.03 -4.07
N GLN A 253 15.34 -6.94 -4.76
CA GLN A 253 15.13 -5.63 -4.15
C GLN A 253 13.69 -5.21 -4.32
N ASP A 254 13.10 -4.66 -3.26
CA ASP A 254 11.93 -3.81 -3.36
C ASP A 254 12.32 -2.38 -3.73
N MET A 255 11.29 -1.59 -3.99
CA MET A 255 11.36 -0.20 -4.36
C MET A 255 10.20 0.55 -3.73
N VAL A 256 10.47 1.76 -3.26
CA VAL A 256 9.45 2.71 -2.83
C VAL A 256 9.44 3.87 -3.80
N LEU A 257 8.24 4.20 -4.28
CA LEU A 257 7.97 5.41 -5.03
C LEU A 257 6.94 6.24 -4.27
N LEU A 258 7.23 7.50 -4.06
CA LEU A 258 6.28 8.50 -3.55
C LEU A 258 6.40 9.74 -4.42
N HIS A 259 5.28 10.20 -4.98
CA HIS A 259 5.24 11.29 -5.95
C HIS A 259 4.09 12.23 -5.64
N HIS A 260 4.39 13.52 -5.52
CA HIS A 260 3.38 14.57 -5.44
C HIS A 260 3.45 15.47 -6.65
N GLU A 261 2.28 15.93 -7.08
CA GLU A 261 2.08 16.99 -8.05
C GLU A 261 1.19 18.06 -7.42
N VAL A 262 1.56 19.32 -7.58
CA VAL A 262 0.77 20.46 -7.11
C VAL A 262 0.75 21.55 -8.18
N GLU A 263 -0.45 22.06 -8.46
CA GLU A 263 -0.64 23.22 -9.31
C GLU A 263 -0.89 24.44 -8.43
N VAL A 264 -0.11 25.49 -8.64
CA VAL A 264 -0.15 26.72 -7.84
C VAL A 264 -0.47 27.90 -8.74
N GLU A 265 -1.58 28.58 -8.45
CA GLU A 265 -1.95 29.82 -9.11
C GLU A 265 -1.44 31.01 -8.28
N PHE A 266 -0.69 31.93 -8.89
CA PHE A 266 -0.23 33.18 -8.29
C PHE A 266 -1.13 34.33 -8.73
N PRO A 267 -2.07 34.82 -7.89
CA PRO A 267 -3.08 35.79 -8.31
C PRO A 267 -2.50 37.11 -8.81
N ASP A 268 -1.39 37.55 -8.20
CA ASP A 268 -0.74 38.82 -8.50
C ASP A 268 -0.09 38.82 -9.91
N SER A 269 0.50 37.69 -10.34
CA SER A 269 1.13 37.55 -11.65
C SER A 269 0.22 36.89 -12.70
N LYS A 270 -0.92 36.31 -12.29
CA LYS A 270 -1.77 35.41 -13.10
C LYS A 270 -1.00 34.24 -13.71
N GLN A 271 0.12 33.87 -13.12
CA GLN A 271 0.92 32.72 -13.52
C GLN A 271 0.43 31.48 -12.78
N THR A 272 0.41 30.35 -13.48
CA THR A 272 0.27 29.03 -12.87
C THR A 272 1.60 28.32 -12.97
N GLU A 273 2.06 27.75 -11.86
CA GLU A 273 3.26 26.91 -11.80
C GLU A 273 2.85 25.47 -11.47
N HIS A 274 3.53 24.50 -12.09
CA HIS A 274 3.39 23.08 -11.79
C HIS A 274 4.62 22.61 -11.04
N HIS A 275 4.45 22.18 -9.80
CA HIS A 275 5.54 21.61 -9.02
C HIS A 275 5.33 20.13 -8.79
N SER A 276 6.42 19.37 -8.82
CA SER A 276 6.40 17.98 -8.43
C SER A 276 7.56 17.65 -7.50
N VAL A 277 7.36 16.63 -6.67
CA VAL A 277 8.43 16.06 -5.85
C VAL A 277 8.33 14.55 -5.87
N THR A 278 9.46 13.90 -6.10
CA THR A 278 9.55 12.44 -6.21
C THR A 278 10.59 11.89 -5.26
N LEU A 279 10.20 10.92 -4.45
CA LEU A 279 11.09 10.02 -3.73
C LEU A 279 11.08 8.67 -4.46
N LEU A 280 12.27 8.22 -4.85
CA LEU A 280 12.51 6.90 -5.42
C LEU A 280 13.64 6.24 -4.64
N GLU A 281 13.33 5.17 -3.91
CA GLU A 281 14.28 4.47 -3.05
C GLU A 281 14.25 2.97 -3.35
N PHE A 282 15.41 2.33 -3.33
CA PHE A 282 15.56 0.89 -3.55
C PHE A 282 16.07 0.21 -2.28
N GLY A 283 15.75 -1.08 -2.11
CA GLY A 283 16.32 -1.89 -1.04
C GLY A 283 17.85 -1.85 -1.07
N LYS A 284 18.49 -1.70 0.09
CA LYS A 284 19.95 -1.55 0.23
C LYS A 284 20.55 -2.78 0.90
N ALA A 285 21.52 -3.40 0.22
CA ALA A 285 22.33 -4.45 0.80
C ALA A 285 23.50 -3.85 1.59
N LYS A 286 23.65 -4.22 2.87
CA LYS A 286 24.81 -3.88 3.70
C LYS A 286 25.31 -5.11 4.41
N ASN A 287 26.60 -5.43 4.22
CA ASN A 287 27.25 -6.62 4.81
C ASN A 287 26.50 -7.93 4.52
N GLY A 288 25.98 -8.08 3.29
CA GLY A 288 25.22 -9.27 2.88
C GLY A 288 23.78 -9.34 3.42
N LYS A 289 23.32 -8.36 4.19
CA LYS A 289 21.92 -8.26 4.63
C LYS A 289 21.17 -7.22 3.80
N MET A 290 20.09 -7.63 3.15
CA MET A 290 19.19 -6.72 2.44
C MET A 290 18.25 -6.04 3.44
N THR A 291 18.19 -4.71 3.40
CA THR A 291 17.15 -3.93 4.07
C THR A 291 16.25 -3.34 2.99
N SER A 292 14.95 -3.60 3.08
CA SER A 292 13.98 -3.15 2.08
C SER A 292 13.85 -1.61 2.07
N ALA A 293 13.54 -1.03 0.90
CA ALA A 293 13.20 0.37 0.75
C ALA A 293 12.05 0.73 1.69
N MET A 294 11.02 -0.13 1.79
CA MET A 294 9.91 0.04 2.71
C MET A 294 10.36 0.12 4.18
N ALA A 295 11.26 -0.78 4.63
CA ALA A 295 11.76 -0.75 5.99
C ALA A 295 12.59 0.53 6.27
N LEU A 296 13.36 1.01 5.29
CA LEU A 296 14.12 2.24 5.41
C LEU A 296 13.19 3.46 5.50
N THR A 297 12.24 3.59 4.57
CA THR A 297 11.37 4.77 4.48
C THR A 297 10.29 4.81 5.56
N VAL A 298 9.99 3.70 6.24
CA VAL A 298 9.14 3.69 7.43
C VAL A 298 9.95 3.84 8.72
N GLY A 299 11.04 3.07 8.86
CA GLY A 299 11.80 3.00 10.11
C GLY A 299 12.64 4.25 10.38
N VAL A 300 13.23 4.85 9.33
CA VAL A 300 14.09 6.04 9.48
C VAL A 300 13.29 7.25 9.97
N PRO A 301 12.14 7.62 9.39
CA PRO A 301 11.32 8.72 9.91
C PRO A 301 10.85 8.49 11.36
N ALA A 302 10.48 7.26 11.72
CA ALA A 302 10.10 6.94 13.10
C ALA A 302 11.26 7.16 14.07
N ALA A 303 12.47 6.71 13.71
CA ALA A 303 13.68 6.94 14.50
C ALA A 303 14.04 8.44 14.61
N ILE A 304 13.86 9.20 13.52
CA ILE A 304 14.06 10.65 13.51
C ILE A 304 13.04 11.34 14.43
N GLY A 305 11.77 10.96 14.39
CA GLY A 305 10.75 11.49 15.30
C GLY A 305 11.11 11.26 16.77
N ALA A 306 11.61 10.07 17.10
CA ALA A 306 12.09 9.75 18.44
C ALA A 306 13.30 10.61 18.83
N LEU A 307 14.28 10.76 17.92
CA LEU A 307 15.45 11.61 18.13
C LEU A 307 15.05 13.06 18.40
N LEU A 308 14.17 13.64 17.58
CA LEU A 308 13.71 15.03 17.72
C LEU A 308 13.03 15.30 19.06
N LEU A 309 12.30 14.32 19.60
CA LEU A 309 11.74 14.40 20.95
C LEU A 309 12.82 14.32 22.03
N LEU A 310 13.77 13.38 21.90
CA LEU A 310 14.85 13.18 22.87
C LEU A 310 15.79 14.38 22.97
N VAL A 311 16.11 15.03 21.83
CA VAL A 311 16.92 16.24 21.80
C VAL A 311 16.12 17.53 22.01
N ASN A 312 14.84 17.41 22.40
CA ASN A 312 13.93 18.50 22.71
C ASN A 312 13.81 19.56 21.58
N LYS A 313 13.88 19.10 20.32
CA LYS A 313 13.62 19.92 19.14
C LYS A 313 12.12 20.12 18.92
N ILE A 314 11.31 19.13 19.31
CA ILE A 314 9.84 19.24 19.37
C ILE A 314 9.44 19.55 20.82
N LYS A 315 8.97 20.77 21.04
CA LYS A 315 8.56 21.28 22.35
C LYS A 315 7.05 21.16 22.56
N THR A 316 6.27 21.22 21.49
CA THR A 316 4.81 21.10 21.56
C THR A 316 4.39 19.76 22.18
N ARG A 317 3.45 19.83 23.13
CA ARG A 317 2.86 18.67 23.83
C ARG A 317 1.47 18.39 23.30
N GLY A 318 0.98 17.17 23.52
CA GLY A 318 -0.26 16.69 22.91
C GLY A 318 -0.01 15.64 21.83
N VAL A 319 -1.01 15.46 20.96
CA VAL A 319 -0.96 14.56 19.82
C VAL A 319 -0.54 15.36 18.59
N LEU A 320 0.59 14.98 18.00
CA LEU A 320 1.18 15.66 16.86
C LEU A 320 1.29 14.73 15.66
N ARG A 321 1.36 15.36 14.50
CA ARG A 321 1.56 14.77 13.18
C ARG A 321 2.65 15.57 12.44
N PRO A 322 3.35 15.00 11.45
CA PRO A 322 4.36 15.73 10.68
C PRO A 322 3.77 16.66 9.62
N ILE A 323 2.68 17.35 9.97
CA ILE A 323 2.07 18.42 9.16
C ILE A 323 2.40 19.81 9.70
N VAL A 324 2.97 19.88 10.91
CA VAL A 324 3.39 21.15 11.54
C VAL A 324 4.86 21.43 11.26
N PRO A 325 5.25 22.70 10.96
CA PRO A 325 6.63 23.07 10.64
C PRO A 325 7.67 22.65 11.68
N GLU A 326 7.32 22.70 12.97
CA GLU A 326 8.21 22.27 14.07
C GLU A 326 8.65 20.81 13.93
N VAL A 327 7.83 19.96 13.31
CA VAL A 327 8.12 18.54 13.09
C VAL A 327 8.73 18.33 11.71
N TYR A 328 8.04 18.72 10.64
CA TYR A 328 8.43 18.27 9.30
C TYR A 328 9.71 18.91 8.79
N ILE A 329 10.01 20.16 9.15
CA ILE A 329 11.22 20.85 8.68
C ILE A 329 12.48 20.11 9.16
N PRO A 330 12.72 19.94 10.48
CA PRO A 330 13.91 19.24 10.94
C PRO A 330 13.88 17.75 10.56
N ALA A 331 12.69 17.14 10.45
CA ALA A 331 12.60 15.74 10.02
C ALA A 331 13.07 15.55 8.58
N LEU A 332 12.60 16.37 7.63
CA LEU A 332 13.01 16.31 6.22
C LEU A 332 14.50 16.59 6.02
N ASP A 333 15.07 17.52 6.79
CA ASP A 333 16.50 17.81 6.74
C ASP A 333 17.32 16.57 7.12
N ILE A 334 16.91 15.87 8.18
CA ILE A 334 17.59 14.64 8.63
C ILE A 334 17.34 13.46 7.67
N VAL A 335 16.12 13.31 7.13
CA VAL A 335 15.78 12.28 6.12
C VAL A 335 16.70 12.42 4.89
N GLN A 336 16.86 13.64 4.37
CA GLN A 336 17.74 13.92 3.24
C GLN A 336 19.22 13.73 3.59
N ALA A 337 19.65 14.17 4.78
CA ALA A 337 21.02 13.97 5.26
C ALA A 337 21.36 12.48 5.48
N TYR A 338 20.38 11.65 5.84
CA TYR A 338 20.53 10.20 5.91
C TYR A 338 20.69 9.55 4.52
N GLY A 339 20.28 10.25 3.46
CA GLY A 339 20.45 9.84 2.08
C GLY A 339 19.16 9.39 1.37
N ILE A 340 17.99 9.58 1.98
CA ILE A 340 16.70 9.41 1.29
C ILE A 340 16.45 10.72 0.52
N LYS A 341 16.67 10.67 -0.80
CA LYS A 341 16.66 11.88 -1.65
C LYS A 341 15.25 12.21 -2.14
N LEU A 342 14.98 13.51 -2.20
CA LEU A 342 13.77 14.09 -2.79
C LEU A 342 14.16 14.84 -4.06
N MET A 343 13.54 14.47 -5.18
CA MET A 343 13.74 15.10 -6.49
C MET A 343 12.62 16.10 -6.72
N GLU A 344 12.91 17.39 -6.57
CA GLU A 344 11.95 18.49 -6.75
C GLU A 344 12.05 19.09 -8.16
N LYS A 345 10.90 19.45 -8.73
CA LYS A 345 10.78 20.12 -10.04
C LYS A 345 9.74 21.23 -9.97
N ALA A 346 9.96 22.30 -10.72
CA ALA A 346 9.04 23.41 -10.92
C ALA A 346 9.06 23.79 -12.39
N GLU A 347 7.89 23.81 -13.02
CA GLU A 347 7.67 24.16 -14.43
C GLU A 347 6.66 25.31 -14.59
#